data_AF-A0A7S2HGP6-F1
#
_entry.id   AF-A0A7S2HGP6-F1
#
_cell.length_a   1.000
_cell.length_b   1.000
_cell.length_c   1.000
_cell.angle_alpha   90.00
_cell.angle_beta   90.00
_cell.angle_gamma   90.00
#
_symmetry.space_group_name_H-M   'P 1'
#
loop_
_entity.id
_entity.type
_entity.pdbx_description
1 polymer ?
#
loop_
_entity_poly.entity_id
_entity_poly.type
_entity_poly.pdbx_seq_one_letter_code
_entity_poly.pdbx_strand_id
1 'polypeptide(L)'
;TTRAMEFLHFRELPSGVNCVVAIMIYTGYNQEDSLIMNQSAIDRGLFRSSYYRCYNDQEKASSVGTIGSLTSETFEKPHMDSCRGMKHGEYGKLDDDGLVQPGARVSGDDILIGKTAPLDGTGGLGPSRYTKRDCSSSMKANE
;
A
#
# COMPACT_ATOMS: atom_id res chain seq x y z
N THR A 1 -30.27 11.44 20.45
CA THR A 1 -29.45 12.55 19.91
C THR A 1 -29.58 13.75 20.81
N THR A 2 -28.49 14.46 21.10
CA THR A 2 -28.54 15.72 21.88
C THR A 2 -28.75 16.91 20.94
N ARG A 3 -29.24 18.04 21.46
CA ARG A 3 -29.40 19.28 20.65
C ARG A 3 -28.09 19.79 20.06
N ALA A 4 -26.96 19.54 20.72
CA ALA A 4 -25.63 19.92 20.21
C ALA A 4 -25.27 19.20 18.91
N MET A 5 -25.77 17.98 18.67
CA MET A 5 -25.49 17.22 17.45
C MET A 5 -26.05 17.87 16.19
N GLU A 6 -27.09 18.70 16.33
CA GLU A 6 -27.71 19.42 15.22
C GLU A 6 -26.78 20.53 14.71
N PHE A 7 -26.15 21.28 15.63
CA PHE A 7 -25.15 22.29 15.27
C PHE A 7 -23.84 21.70 14.72
N LEU A 8 -23.55 20.44 15.04
CA LEU A 8 -22.38 19.71 14.54
C LEU A 8 -22.65 18.90 13.27
N HIS A 9 -23.89 18.92 12.76
CA HIS A 9 -24.31 18.13 11.59
C HIS A 9 -24.01 16.63 11.70
N PHE A 10 -23.97 16.09 12.92
CA PHE A 10 -23.60 14.69 13.17
C PHE A 10 -24.63 13.69 12.61
N ARG A 11 -25.85 14.14 12.34
CA ARG A 11 -26.89 13.33 11.67
C ARG A 11 -26.58 13.09 10.19
N GLU A 12 -25.84 14.01 9.56
CA GLU A 12 -25.45 13.91 8.15
C GLU A 12 -24.24 12.99 7.97
N LEU A 13 -23.29 13.03 8.93
CA LEU A 13 -22.10 12.19 8.96
C LEU A 13 -22.00 11.40 10.28
N PRO A 14 -22.85 10.37 10.48
CA PRO A 14 -22.82 9.55 11.67
C PRO A 14 -21.61 8.62 11.68
N SER A 15 -21.07 8.32 12.87
CA SER A 15 -19.87 7.47 13.04
C SER A 15 -20.13 6.09 13.65
N GLY A 16 -21.36 5.56 13.56
CA GLY A 16 -21.69 4.26 14.12
C GLY A 16 -23.03 3.70 13.63
N VAL A 17 -23.37 2.51 14.14
CA VAL A 17 -24.62 1.81 13.81
C VAL A 17 -25.38 1.43 15.08
N ASN A 18 -26.71 1.41 14.99
CA ASN A 18 -27.56 0.97 16.08
C ASN A 18 -27.49 -0.55 16.21
N CYS A 19 -27.36 -1.05 17.43
CA CYS A 19 -27.30 -2.49 17.73
C CYS A 19 -28.41 -2.87 18.72
N VAL A 20 -28.95 -4.08 18.57
CA VAL A 20 -29.82 -4.69 19.57
C VAL A 20 -28.93 -5.44 20.56
N VAL A 21 -29.05 -5.12 21.85
CA VAL A 21 -28.17 -5.64 22.91
C VAL A 21 -28.97 -6.51 23.87
N ALA A 22 -28.44 -7.70 24.18
CA ALA A 22 -28.97 -8.58 25.23
C ALA A 22 -27.99 -8.61 26.41
N ILE A 23 -28.49 -8.32 27.62
CA ILE A 23 -27.68 -8.34 28.84
C ILE A 23 -27.96 -9.66 29.56
N MET A 24 -27.03 -10.60 29.41
CA MET A 24 -27.11 -11.91 30.08
C MET A 24 -25.73 -12.54 30.18
N ILE A 25 -25.58 -13.48 31.09
CA ILE A 25 -24.40 -14.35 31.15
C ILE A 25 -24.65 -15.51 30.17
N TYR A 26 -23.74 -15.72 29.23
CA TYR A 26 -23.88 -16.79 28.25
C TYR A 26 -22.53 -17.42 27.93
N THR A 27 -22.40 -18.73 28.13
CA THR A 27 -21.22 -19.57 27.76
C THR A 27 -19.85 -19.17 28.35
N GLY A 28 -19.74 -18.06 29.09
CA GLY A 28 -18.49 -17.58 29.69
C GLY A 28 -17.64 -16.69 28.76
N TYR A 29 -17.92 -16.64 27.45
CA TYR A 29 -17.18 -15.84 26.47
C TYR A 29 -17.54 -14.33 26.44
N ASN A 30 -18.27 -13.85 27.45
CA ASN A 30 -18.63 -12.44 27.63
C ASN A 30 -18.22 -11.88 29.01
N GLN A 31 -17.15 -12.43 29.60
CA GLN A 31 -16.54 -11.96 30.85
C GLN A 31 -15.36 -11.02 30.59
N GLU A 32 -14.95 -10.22 31.58
CA GLU A 32 -13.74 -9.37 31.50
C GLU A 32 -13.69 -8.52 30.21
N ASP A 33 -14.73 -7.70 30.00
CA ASP A 33 -14.91 -6.78 28.86
C ASP A 33 -15.05 -7.44 27.47
N SER A 34 -15.21 -8.77 27.42
CA SER A 34 -15.52 -9.47 26.16
C SER A 34 -17.01 -9.39 25.79
N LEU A 35 -17.28 -9.46 24.47
CA LEU A 35 -18.61 -9.38 23.89
C LEU A 35 -18.84 -10.56 22.94
N ILE A 36 -20.06 -11.11 22.96
CA ILE A 36 -20.50 -12.10 21.97
C ILE A 36 -21.30 -11.40 20.88
N MET A 37 -20.95 -11.66 19.62
CA MET A 37 -21.57 -11.03 18.45
C MET A 37 -22.37 -12.05 17.63
N ASN A 38 -23.40 -11.58 16.93
CA ASN A 38 -24.17 -12.41 16.02
C ASN A 38 -23.42 -12.57 14.69
N GLN A 39 -22.92 -13.77 14.40
CA GLN A 39 -22.21 -14.08 13.15
C GLN A 39 -23.01 -13.69 11.90
N SER A 40 -24.31 -14.01 11.87
CA SER A 40 -25.16 -13.70 10.72
C SER A 40 -25.35 -12.18 10.51
N ALA A 41 -25.19 -11.35 11.56
CA ALA A 41 -25.22 -9.91 11.41
C ALA A 41 -23.91 -9.38 10.80
N ILE A 42 -22.76 -9.96 11.21
CA ILE A 42 -21.43 -9.66 10.64
C ILE A 42 -21.40 -10.04 9.16
N ASP A 43 -21.90 -11.22 8.79
CA ASP A 43 -21.94 -11.69 7.39
C ASP A 43 -22.78 -10.77 6.49
N ARG A 44 -23.80 -10.12 7.07
CA ARG A 44 -24.64 -9.11 6.38
C ARG A 44 -24.02 -7.71 6.36
N GLY A 45 -22.83 -7.53 6.92
CA GLY A 45 -22.06 -6.28 6.87
C GLY A 45 -22.14 -5.40 8.11
N LEU A 46 -22.66 -5.90 9.25
CA LEU A 46 -22.62 -5.15 10.50
C LEU A 46 -21.16 -4.79 10.85
N PHE A 47 -20.89 -3.49 11.01
CA PHE A 47 -19.55 -2.92 11.27
C PHE A 47 -18.48 -3.14 10.18
N ARG A 48 -18.85 -3.48 8.94
CA ARG A 48 -17.88 -3.56 7.85
C ARG A 48 -17.36 -2.16 7.49
N SER A 49 -16.04 -1.99 7.47
CA SER A 49 -15.37 -0.74 7.09
C SER A 49 -14.44 -0.97 5.88
N SER A 50 -14.06 0.13 5.22
CA SER A 50 -13.05 0.13 4.15
C SER A 50 -11.85 0.95 4.60
N TYR A 51 -10.66 0.43 4.33
CA TYR A 51 -9.39 1.08 4.67
C TYR A 51 -8.69 1.49 3.36
N TYR A 52 -8.20 2.72 3.32
CA TYR A 52 -7.49 3.27 2.16
C TYR A 52 -6.11 3.75 2.58
N ARG A 53 -5.11 3.45 1.75
CA ARG A 53 -3.73 3.88 1.94
C ARG A 53 -3.18 4.36 0.60
N CYS A 54 -2.56 5.55 0.61
CA CYS A 54 -1.94 6.12 -0.58
C CYS A 54 -0.43 5.92 -0.54
N TYR A 55 0.14 5.52 -1.67
CA TYR A 55 1.58 5.44 -1.92
C TYR A 55 1.93 6.46 -2.99
N ASN A 56 2.89 7.33 -2.69
CA ASN A 56 3.31 8.40 -3.59
C ASN A 56 4.82 8.28 -3.83
N ASP A 57 5.24 8.36 -5.09
CA ASP A 57 6.64 8.40 -5.49
C ASP A 57 6.82 9.43 -6.61
N GLN A 58 8.06 9.88 -6.83
CA GLN A 58 8.40 10.90 -7.83
C GLN A 58 9.73 10.56 -8.50
N GLU A 59 9.79 10.68 -9.82
CA GLU A 59 11.04 10.63 -10.57
C GLU A 59 11.92 11.83 -10.21
N LYS A 60 13.12 11.57 -9.69
CA LYS A 60 14.11 12.62 -9.46
C LYS A 60 15.07 12.68 -10.63
N ALA A 61 15.20 13.87 -11.19
CA ALA A 61 16.33 14.20 -12.05
C ALA A 61 17.52 14.54 -11.15
N SER A 62 18.57 13.70 -11.14
CA SER A 62 19.81 14.06 -10.47
C SER A 62 20.56 15.08 -11.32
N SER A 63 20.39 16.36 -11.02
CA SER A 63 21.28 17.41 -11.54
C SER A 63 22.55 17.45 -10.69
N VAL A 64 23.69 17.38 -11.37
CA VAL A 64 25.07 17.61 -10.87
C VAL A 64 25.86 16.35 -10.47
N GLY A 65 26.45 15.73 -11.48
CA GLY A 65 27.68 14.94 -11.43
C GLY A 65 28.46 15.19 -12.74
N THR A 66 29.77 15.40 -12.64
CA THR A 66 30.71 15.82 -13.69
C THR A 66 30.42 15.29 -15.10
N ILE A 67 30.13 16.21 -16.03
CA ILE A 67 30.12 16.05 -17.49
C ILE A 67 29.15 14.97 -18.04
N GLY A 68 27.93 15.41 -18.39
CA GLY A 68 27.28 14.98 -19.63
C GLY A 68 26.26 13.85 -19.59
N SER A 69 25.93 13.24 -18.44
CA SER A 69 24.84 12.25 -18.36
C SER A 69 23.76 12.71 -17.38
N LEU A 70 22.58 13.05 -17.91
CA LEU A 70 21.39 13.26 -17.10
C LEU A 70 20.94 11.88 -16.58
N THR A 71 21.31 11.54 -15.35
CA THR A 71 20.83 10.33 -14.67
C THR A 71 19.50 10.63 -13.99
N SER A 72 18.41 10.56 -14.77
CA SER A 72 17.04 10.65 -14.24
C SER A 72 16.55 9.28 -13.80
N GLU A 73 15.93 9.23 -12.63
CA GLU A 73 15.09 8.09 -12.25
C GLU A 73 13.91 7.99 -13.21
N THR A 74 13.49 6.78 -13.56
CA THR A 74 12.37 6.53 -14.46
C THR A 74 11.42 5.49 -13.89
N PHE A 75 10.13 5.70 -14.06
CA PHE A 75 9.10 4.70 -13.87
C PHE A 75 9.05 3.79 -15.09
N GLU A 76 9.33 2.52 -14.86
CA GLU A 76 9.28 1.46 -15.85
C GLU A 76 9.21 0.13 -15.12
N LYS A 77 8.85 -0.93 -15.83
CA LYS A 77 8.88 -2.29 -15.30
C LYS A 77 10.32 -2.78 -15.07
N PRO A 78 10.78 -2.97 -13.82
CA PRO A 78 12.14 -3.44 -13.55
C PRO A 78 12.31 -4.90 -14.00
N HIS A 79 13.44 -5.23 -14.64
CA HIS A 79 13.75 -6.59 -15.08
C HIS A 79 14.98 -7.15 -14.37
N MET A 80 14.97 -8.45 -14.07
CA MET A 80 16.08 -9.13 -13.36
C MET A 80 17.40 -9.09 -14.12
N ASP A 81 17.35 -8.91 -15.44
CA ASP A 81 18.55 -8.87 -16.29
C ASP A 81 19.19 -7.48 -16.32
N SER A 82 18.38 -6.42 -16.21
CA SER A 82 18.82 -5.03 -16.36
C SER A 82 19.01 -4.31 -15.02
N CYS A 83 18.28 -4.72 -13.98
CA CYS A 83 18.21 -4.05 -12.69
C CYS A 83 18.99 -4.80 -11.60
N ARG A 84 19.87 -4.07 -10.89
CA ARG A 84 20.55 -4.53 -9.68
C ARG A 84 19.72 -4.21 -8.44
N GLY A 85 19.70 -5.14 -7.48
CA GLY A 85 19.14 -4.89 -6.14
C GLY A 85 17.62 -5.01 -6.08
N MET A 86 17.03 -5.85 -6.94
CA MET A 86 15.59 -6.11 -6.92
C MET A 86 15.14 -6.59 -5.54
N LYS A 87 14.03 -6.04 -5.08
CA LYS A 87 13.37 -6.42 -3.84
C LYS A 87 12.74 -7.82 -3.98
N HIS A 88 12.45 -8.44 -2.85
CA HIS A 88 11.82 -9.77 -2.79
C HIS A 88 10.29 -9.64 -2.87
N GLY A 89 9.81 -8.83 -3.80
CA GLY A 89 8.38 -8.58 -4.04
C GLY A 89 7.92 -9.08 -5.40
N GLU A 90 6.61 -9.14 -5.62
CA GLU A 90 6.03 -9.52 -6.91
C GLU A 90 6.01 -8.31 -7.87
N TYR A 91 6.76 -8.40 -8.97
CA TYR A 91 6.79 -7.39 -10.05
C TYR A 91 5.83 -7.74 -11.22
N GLY A 92 5.22 -8.93 -11.18
CA GLY A 92 4.33 -9.41 -12.25
C GLY A 92 3.06 -8.58 -12.42
N LYS A 93 2.65 -7.86 -11.37
CA LYS A 93 1.44 -7.02 -11.33
C LYS A 93 1.64 -5.62 -11.93
N LEU A 94 2.89 -5.27 -12.26
CA LEU A 94 3.22 -4.01 -12.91
C LEU A 94 2.94 -4.09 -14.41
N ASP A 95 2.31 -3.05 -14.93
CA ASP A 95 2.17 -2.81 -16.36
C ASP A 95 3.50 -2.28 -16.94
N ASP A 96 3.56 -2.09 -18.26
CA ASP A 96 4.77 -1.65 -18.97
C ASP A 96 5.25 -0.25 -18.54
N ASP A 97 4.35 0.57 -18.00
CA ASP A 97 4.65 1.88 -17.42
C ASP A 97 5.25 1.81 -15.99
N GLY A 98 5.37 0.61 -15.43
CA GLY A 98 5.86 0.42 -14.07
C GLY A 98 4.82 0.72 -12.99
N LEU A 99 3.53 0.78 -13.30
CA LEU A 99 2.45 0.99 -12.33
C LEU A 99 1.51 -0.22 -12.27
N VAL A 100 0.88 -0.42 -11.10
CA VAL A 100 -0.18 -1.44 -10.97
C VAL A 100 -1.51 -0.91 -11.50
N GLN A 101 -2.20 -1.73 -12.29
CA GLN A 101 -3.51 -1.37 -12.84
C GLN A 101 -4.59 -1.26 -11.74
N PRO A 102 -5.49 -0.25 -11.80
CA PRO A 102 -6.63 -0.16 -10.89
C PRO A 102 -7.50 -1.42 -10.92
N GLY A 103 -7.79 -1.98 -9.75
CA GLY A 103 -8.58 -3.21 -9.60
C GLY A 103 -7.76 -4.50 -9.50
N ALA A 104 -6.44 -4.45 -9.75
CA ALA A 104 -5.57 -5.58 -9.49
C ALA A 104 -5.49 -5.87 -7.98
N ARG A 105 -5.56 -7.15 -7.61
CA ARG A 105 -5.40 -7.58 -6.22
C ARG A 105 -3.91 -7.58 -5.85
N VAL A 106 -3.56 -6.73 -4.90
CA VAL A 106 -2.23 -6.67 -4.29
C VAL A 106 -2.25 -7.20 -2.86
N SER A 107 -1.10 -7.65 -2.37
CA SER A 107 -0.85 -8.21 -1.05
C SER A 107 0.52 -7.77 -0.53
N GLY A 108 0.75 -7.91 0.77
CA GLY A 108 2.04 -7.58 1.41
C GLY A 108 3.26 -7.97 0.58
N ASP A 109 4.21 -7.03 0.52
CA ASP A 109 5.46 -7.06 -0.25
C ASP A 109 5.34 -6.94 -1.78
N ASP A 110 4.12 -6.90 -2.34
CA ASP A 110 3.93 -6.59 -3.76
C ASP A 110 4.48 -5.22 -4.13
N ILE A 111 5.04 -5.12 -5.34
CA ILE A 111 5.53 -3.86 -5.86
C ILE A 111 4.36 -3.07 -6.45
N LEU A 112 4.17 -1.85 -5.95
CA LEU A 112 3.09 -0.95 -6.38
C LEU A 112 3.57 0.02 -7.47
N ILE A 113 4.82 0.47 -7.36
CA ILE A 113 5.44 1.42 -8.28
C ILE A 113 6.83 0.90 -8.62
N GLY A 114 7.00 0.45 -9.86
CA GLY A 114 8.27 0.10 -10.48
C GLY A 114 9.09 1.34 -10.78
N LYS A 115 10.25 1.46 -10.15
CA LYS A 115 11.12 2.62 -10.29
C LYS A 115 12.56 2.19 -10.41
N THR A 116 13.26 2.74 -11.39
CA THR A 116 14.66 2.43 -11.64
C THR A 116 15.50 3.71 -11.63
N ALA A 117 16.75 3.57 -11.20
CA ALA A 117 17.75 4.63 -11.26
C ALA A 117 18.95 4.13 -12.07
N PRO A 118 19.48 4.90 -13.03
CA PRO A 118 20.69 4.49 -13.76
C PRO A 118 21.88 4.35 -12.81
N LEU A 119 22.76 3.38 -13.08
CA LEU A 119 23.99 3.18 -12.34
C LEU A 119 25.15 3.91 -13.03
N ASP A 120 25.86 4.78 -12.31
CA ASP A 120 27.08 5.39 -12.83
C ASP A 120 28.17 4.32 -13.06
N GLY A 121 28.69 4.24 -14.29
CA GLY A 121 29.67 3.24 -14.72
C GLY A 121 31.07 3.40 -14.13
N THR A 122 31.27 4.12 -13.02
CA THR A 122 32.58 4.56 -12.52
C THR A 122 33.20 3.65 -11.46
N GLY A 123 32.72 2.41 -11.33
CA GLY A 123 33.18 1.43 -10.35
C GLY A 123 34.07 0.30 -10.90
N GLY A 124 35.19 0.62 -11.56
CA GLY A 124 36.45 -0.16 -11.60
C GLY A 124 36.51 -1.66 -11.92
N LEU A 125 35.42 -2.37 -12.25
CA LEU A 125 35.43 -3.83 -12.46
C LEU A 125 34.50 -4.25 -13.62
N GLY A 126 35.02 -4.23 -14.85
CA GLY A 126 34.44 -4.90 -16.03
C GLY A 126 33.05 -4.41 -16.49
N PRO A 127 32.52 -4.96 -17.61
CA PRO A 127 31.16 -4.68 -18.04
C PRO A 127 30.17 -5.25 -17.01
N SER A 128 29.55 -4.38 -16.22
CA SER A 128 28.43 -4.75 -15.35
C SER A 128 27.26 -5.20 -16.21
N ARG A 129 26.73 -6.40 -15.96
CA ARG A 129 25.48 -6.88 -16.59
C ARG A 129 24.29 -5.96 -16.33
N TYR A 130 24.34 -5.21 -15.23
CA TYR A 130 23.27 -4.32 -14.79
C TYR A 130 23.56 -2.88 -15.19
N THR A 131 22.56 -2.24 -15.81
CA THR A 131 22.58 -0.83 -16.23
C THR A 131 21.80 0.06 -15.27
N LYS A 132 20.85 -0.50 -14.52
CA LYS A 132 19.96 0.23 -13.61
C LYS A 132 19.97 -0.39 -12.21
N ARG A 133 19.59 0.39 -11.21
CA ARG A 133 19.30 -0.02 -9.83
C ARG A 133 17.79 0.01 -9.61
N ASP A 134 17.28 -0.97 -8.89
CA ASP A 134 15.89 -0.94 -8.46
C ASP A 134 15.69 0.01 -7.26
N CYS A 135 14.75 0.94 -7.40
CA CYS A 135 14.31 1.90 -6.40
C CYS A 135 12.78 1.82 -6.18
N SER A 136 12.14 0.71 -6.55
CA SER A 136 10.69 0.53 -6.56
C SER A 136 10.06 0.66 -5.17
N SER A 137 8.79 1.08 -5.12
CA SER A 137 8.01 1.19 -3.89
C SER A 137 7.08 -0.01 -3.71
N SER A 138 7.15 -0.66 -2.55
CA SER A 138 6.38 -1.87 -2.20
C SER A 138 5.27 -1.59 -1.20
N MET A 139 4.26 -2.46 -1.20
CA MET A 139 3.26 -2.53 -0.15
C MET A 139 3.92 -2.91 1.19
N LYS A 140 3.28 -2.56 2.30
CA LYS A 140 3.77 -3.00 3.62
C LYS A 140 3.42 -4.47 3.84
N ALA A 141 4.33 -5.24 4.43
CA ALA A 141 4.17 -6.68 4.64
C ALA A 141 2.90 -7.08 5.44
N ASN A 142 2.43 -6.22 6.35
CA ASN A 142 1.30 -6.52 7.23
C ASN A 142 -0.04 -5.97 6.73
N GLU A 143 -0.14 -5.65 5.44
CA GLU A 143 -1.34 -5.09 4.80
C GLU A 143 -1.83 -5.96 3.64
#